data_AF-A0A381URA3-F1
#
_entry.id   AF-A0A381URA3-F1
#
_cell.length_a   1.000
_cell.length_b   1.000
_cell.length_c   1.000
_cell.angle_alpha   90.00
_cell.angle_beta   90.00
_cell.angle_gamma   90.00
#
_symmetry.space_group_name_H-M   'P 1'
#
loop_
_entity.id
_entity.type
_entity.pdbx_description
1 polymer ?
#
loop_
_entity_poly.entity_id
_entity_poly.type
_entity_poly.pdbx_seq_one_letter_code
_entity_poly.pdbx_strand_id
1 'polypeptide(L)' 'IGGSVAHMSEVVSAIKSVTPEANITHEEAGLPFPKGAADSELQALLGEVPYTPLDEGVANTMAHFKTAIHDGLLPTHS' A
#
# COMPACT_ATOMS: atom_id res chain seq x y z
N ILE A 1 4.75 -12.45 6.00
CA ILE A 1 4.74 -11.33 5.03
C ILE A 1 5.20 -10.09 5.79
N GLY A 2 6.39 -9.59 5.44
CA GLY A 2 7.04 -8.43 6.05
C GLY A 2 6.47 -7.12 5.51
N GLY A 3 5.19 -6.88 5.73
CA GLY A 3 4.66 -5.52 5.59
C GLY A 3 5.24 -4.70 6.73
N SER A 4 6.04 -3.68 6.42
CA SER A 4 6.37 -2.64 7.40
C SER A 4 5.07 -2.21 8.08
N VAL A 5 5.08 -2.09 9.40
CA VAL A 5 3.92 -1.55 10.14
C VAL A 5 3.81 -0.09 9.75
N ALA A 6 3.08 0.20 8.68
CA ALA A 6 2.76 1.53 8.24
C ALA A 6 1.55 2.02 9.05
N HIS A 7 1.66 3.22 9.60
CA HIS A 7 0.51 3.92 10.15
C HIS A 7 -0.43 4.31 9.00
N MET A 8 -1.74 4.35 9.28
CA MET A 8 -2.72 4.79 8.28
C MET A 8 -2.41 6.17 7.71
N SER A 9 -1.83 7.06 8.52
CA SER A 9 -1.37 8.38 8.10
C SER A 9 -0.30 8.33 7.00
N GLU A 10 0.59 7.33 7.01
CA GLU A 10 1.63 7.15 5.99
C GLU A 10 1.02 6.69 4.66
N VAL A 11 0.03 5.79 4.71
CA VAL A 11 -0.73 5.35 3.54
C VAL A 11 -1.50 6.52 2.93
N VAL A 12 -2.20 7.31 3.75
CA VAL A 12 -2.94 8.49 3.29
C VAL A 12 -1.99 9.51 2.67
N SER A 13 -0.82 9.72 3.26
CA SER A 13 0.19 10.62 2.72
C SER A 13 0.72 10.15 1.38
N ALA A 14 1.02 8.86 1.23
CA ALA A 14 1.45 8.26 -0.03
C ALA A 14 0.38 8.42 -1.13
N ILE A 15 -0.89 8.14 -0.84
CA ILE A 15 -1.99 8.32 -1.82
C ILE A 15 -2.13 9.80 -2.21
N LYS A 16 -2.13 10.72 -1.24
CA LYS A 16 -2.23 12.16 -1.50
C LYS A 16 -1.05 12.73 -2.27
N SER A 17 0.13 12.11 -2.20
CA SER A 17 1.28 12.51 -3.02
C SER A 17 1.03 12.27 -4.53
N VAL A 18 0.20 11.28 -4.88
CA VAL A 18 -0.14 10.92 -6.26
C VAL A 18 -1.44 11.60 -6.71
N THR A 19 -2.40 11.77 -5.79
CA THR A 19 -3.72 12.38 -6.03
C THR A 19 -4.02 13.37 -4.90
N PRO A 20 -3.50 14.61 -4.95
CA PRO A 20 -3.64 15.60 -3.88
C PRO A 20 -5.09 15.99 -3.56
N GLU A 21 -5.97 15.87 -4.55
CA GLU A 21 -7.40 16.18 -4.47
C GLU A 21 -8.24 15.07 -3.83
N ALA A 22 -7.65 13.92 -3.54
CA ALA A 22 -8.36 12.79 -2.95
C ALA A 22 -8.89 13.15 -1.55
N ASN A 23 -10.21 13.05 -1.39
CA ASN A 23 -10.85 13.19 -0.09
C ASN A 23 -10.86 11.84 0.63
N ILE A 24 -9.96 11.68 1.60
CA ILE A 24 -9.74 10.43 2.32
C ILE A 24 -9.99 10.67 3.81
N THR A 25 -10.84 9.85 4.41
CA THR A 25 -11.07 9.79 5.85
C THR A 25 -10.51 8.46 6.40
N HIS A 26 -10.03 8.48 7.63
CA HIS A 26 -9.66 7.27 8.36
C HIS A 26 -9.95 7.44 9.85
N GLU A 27 -10.13 6.34 10.55
CA GLU A 27 -10.17 6.33 12.01
C GLU A 27 -8.76 6.19 12.57
N GLU A 28 -8.49 6.81 13.72
CA GLU A 28 -7.22 6.65 14.45
C GLU A 28 -7.16 5.31 15.21
N ALA A 29 -8.33 4.76 15.57
CA ALA A 29 -8.42 3.49 16.25
C ALA A 29 -8.09 2.35 15.27
N GLY A 30 -6.88 1.80 15.41
CA GLY A 30 -6.50 0.60 14.68
C GLY A 30 -7.38 -0.59 15.07
N LEU A 31 -7.67 -1.45 14.08
CA LEU A 31 -8.28 -2.74 14.34
C LEU A 31 -7.38 -3.58 15.28
N PRO A 32 -7.95 -4.50 16.10
CA PRO A 32 -7.21 -5.27 17.09
C PRO A 32 -6.38 -6.40 16.45
N PHE A 33 -5.59 -6.07 15.42
CA PHE A 33 -4.68 -7.00 14.79
C PHE A 33 -3.39 -7.12 15.59
N PRO A 34 -2.80 -8.33 15.64
CA PRO A 34 -1.46 -8.51 16.20
C PRO A 34 -0.48 -7.55 15.53
N LYS A 35 0.47 -7.02 16.31
CA LYS A 35 1.60 -6.27 15.75
C LYS A 35 2.34 -7.16 14.74
N GLY A 36 2.87 -6.55 13.68
CA GLY A 36 3.38 -7.22 12.48
C GLY A 36 4.21 -8.48 12.72
N ALA A 37 4.16 -9.41 11.78
CA ALA A 37 4.94 -10.65 11.85
C ALA A 37 6.43 -10.36 11.62
N ALA A 38 7.29 -10.94 12.46
CA ALA A 38 8.73 -10.95 12.22
C ALA A 38 9.04 -11.68 10.89
N ASP A 39 10.02 -11.17 10.15
CA ASP A 39 10.45 -11.69 8.84
C ASP A 39 11.83 -12.36 8.88
N SER A 40 12.47 -12.41 10.05
CA SER A 40 13.80 -13.00 10.26
C SER A 40 13.95 -14.43 9.73
N GLU A 41 12.95 -15.30 9.93
CA GLU A 41 12.97 -16.68 9.39
C GLU A 41 12.89 -16.71 7.87
N LEU A 42 12.14 -15.80 7.26
CA LEU A 42 12.01 -15.68 5.81
C LEU A 42 13.34 -15.24 5.19
N GLN A 43 13.98 -14.23 5.78
CA GLN A 43 15.29 -13.75 5.35
C GLN A 43 16.38 -14.81 5.54
N ALA A 44 16.33 -15.57 6.64
CA ALA A 44 17.27 -16.67 6.88
C ALA A 44 17.16 -17.78 5.81
N LEU A 45 15.95 -18.03 5.30
CA LEU A 45 15.69 -19.06 4.30
C LEU A 45 16.01 -18.59 2.87
N LEU A 46 15.62 -17.36 2.51
CA LEU A 46 15.66 -16.86 1.13
C LEU A 46 16.80 -15.87 0.85
N GLY A 47 17.51 -15.41 1.87
CA GLY A 47 18.48 -14.32 1.77
C GLY A 47 17.80 -12.96 1.75
N GLU A 48 18.43 -12.00 1.07
CA GLU A 48 17.87 -10.65 0.90
C GLU A 48 16.56 -10.72 0.10
N VAL A 49 15.45 -10.31 0.73
CA VAL A 49 14.14 -10.23 0.09
C VAL A 49 13.97 -8.81 -0.46
N PRO A 50 13.69 -8.63 -1.76
CA PRO A 50 13.44 -7.30 -2.32
C PRO A 50 12.32 -6.57 -1.57
N TYR A 51 12.60 -5.32 -1.20
CA TYR A 51 11.63 -4.44 -0.56
C TYR A 51 11.22 -3.33 -1.53
N THR A 52 9.92 -3.18 -1.76
CA THR A 52 9.36 -2.03 -2.44
C THR A 52 8.88 -1.03 -1.39
N PRO A 53 9.41 0.21 -1.38
CA PRO A 53 8.92 1.27 -0.51
C PRO A 53 7.42 1.51 -0.63
N LEU A 54 6.78 1.93 0.46
CA LEU A 54 5.32 2.13 0.52
C LEU A 54 4.82 3.13 -0.53
N ASP A 55 5.51 4.26 -0.67
CA ASP A 55 5.21 5.32 -1.63
C ASP A 55 5.32 4.83 -3.07
N GLU A 56 6.40 4.10 -3.40
CA GLU A 56 6.58 3.49 -4.71
C GLU A 56 5.48 2.44 -4.99
N GLY A 57 5.21 1.56 -4.03
CA GLY A 57 4.17 0.54 -4.14
C GLY A 57 2.78 1.12 -4.35
N VAL A 58 2.43 2.19 -3.63
CA VAL A 58 1.18 2.93 -3.79
C VAL A 58 1.11 3.56 -5.19
N ALA A 59 2.15 4.27 -5.62
CA ALA A 59 2.19 4.93 -6.93
C ALA A 59 2.04 3.92 -8.09
N ASN A 60 2.80 2.82 -8.03
CA ASN A 60 2.74 1.75 -9.05
C ASN A 60 1.35 1.11 -9.10
N THR A 61 0.77 0.81 -7.93
CA THR A 61 -0.57 0.22 -7.86
C THR A 61 -1.63 1.17 -8.43
N MET A 62 -1.59 2.46 -8.07
CA MET A 62 -2.53 3.45 -8.61
C MET A 62 -2.40 3.61 -10.13
N ALA A 63 -1.17 3.59 -10.66
CA ALA A 63 -0.93 3.63 -12.11
C ALA A 63 -1.53 2.41 -12.83
N HIS A 64 -1.39 1.21 -12.24
CA HIS A 64 -2.01 0.00 -12.78
C HIS A 64 -3.54 0.12 -12.86
N PHE A 65 -4.20 0.61 -11.81
CA PHE A 65 -5.65 0.80 -11.83
C PHE A 65 -6.09 1.86 -12.84
N LYS A 66 -5.37 2.99 -12.95
CA LYS A 66 -5.64 4.02 -13.96
C LYS A 66 -5.54 3.45 -15.38
N THR A 67 -4.54 2.61 -15.63
CA THR A 67 -4.34 1.95 -16.93
C THR A 67 -5.47 0.96 -17.23
N ALA A 68 -5.82 0.09 -16.27
CA ALA A 68 -6.90 -0.88 -16.45
C ALA A 68 -8.26 -0.22 -16.72
N ILE A 69 -8.53 0.94 -16.10
CA ILE A 69 -9.72 1.75 -16.38
C ILE A 69 -9.66 2.32 -17.80
N HIS A 70 -8.53 2.92 -18.18
CA HIS A 70 -8.33 3.48 -19.52
C HIS A 70 -8.53 2.41 -20.62
N ASP A 71 -8.04 1.19 -20.38
CA ASP A 71 -8.11 0.08 -21.32
C ASP A 71 -9.47 -0.63 -21.32
N GLY A 72 -10.43 -0.18 -20.50
CA GLY A 72 -11.76 -0.76 -20.40
C GLY A 72 -11.80 -2.14 -19.71
N LEU A 73 -10.72 -2.53 -19.02
CA LEU A 73 -10.62 -3.77 -18.25
C LEU A 73 -11.33 -3.65 -16.89
N LEU A 74 -11.47 -2.43 -16.39
CA LEU A 74 -12.23 -2.10 -15.19
C LEU A 74 -13.26 -1.00 -15.48
N PRO A 75 -14.44 -1.04 -14.84
CA PRO A 75 -15.42 0.02 -14.98
C PRO A 75 -14.91 1.33 -14.39
N THR A 76 -15.27 2.45 -15.00
CA THR A 76 -14.96 3.81 -14.54
C THR A 76 -15.78 4.23 -13.31
N HIS A 77 -16.86 3.50 -12.97
CA HIS A 77 -17.76 3.77 -11.85
C HIS A 77 -18.32 2.47 -11.25
N SER A 78 -18.61 2.45 -9.94
CA SER A 78 -19.56 1.53 -9.30
C SER A 78 -20.93 2.18 -9.19
#